data_AF-M0D282-F1
#
_entry.id   AF-M0D282-F1
#
_cell.length_a   1.000
_cell.length_b   1.000
_cell.length_c   1.000
_cell.angle_alpha   90.00
_cell.angle_beta   90.00
_cell.angle_gamma   90.00
#
_symmetry.space_group_name_H-M   'P 1'
#
loop_
_entity.id
_entity.type
_entity.pdbx_description
1 polymer ?
#
loop_
_entity_poly.entity_id
_entity_poly.type
_entity_poly.pdbx_seq_one_letter_code
_entity_poly.pdbx_strand_id
1 'polypeptide(L)'
;TPREDGTYAARLGDLTERMDALSMEREGFIEFILSDMPPRPSNYEEIIATNLGRQDTDDEEAFELELGPNNCAASSDAMTSD
;
A
#
# COMPACT_ATOMS: atom_id res chain seq x y z
N THR A 1 16.32 2.77 -0.57
CA THR A 1 16.96 2.27 -1.80
C THR A 1 16.96 0.75 -1.81
N PRO A 2 16.88 0.11 -2.99
CA PRO A 2 16.93 -1.33 -3.10
C PRO A 2 18.30 -1.87 -2.67
N ARG A 3 18.33 -3.13 -2.22
CA ARG A 3 19.55 -3.89 -1.93
C ARG A 3 20.23 -4.32 -3.23
N GLU A 4 21.44 -4.89 -3.12
CA GLU A 4 22.23 -5.37 -4.27
C GLU A 4 21.48 -6.41 -5.12
N ASP A 5 20.56 -7.17 -4.53
CA ASP A 5 19.71 -8.16 -5.20
C ASP A 5 18.41 -7.57 -5.76
N GLY A 6 18.23 -6.25 -5.70
CA GLY A 6 17.04 -5.55 -6.16
C GLY A 6 15.87 -5.58 -5.18
N THR A 7 15.98 -6.25 -4.03
CA THR A 7 14.90 -6.29 -3.03
C THR A 7 14.83 -5.02 -2.20
N TYR A 8 13.62 -4.64 -1.78
CA TYR A 8 13.41 -3.58 -0.80
C TYR A 8 13.13 -4.21 0.57
N ALA A 9 14.04 -4.01 1.53
CA ALA A 9 13.84 -4.52 2.88
C ALA A 9 14.63 -3.73 3.93
N ALA A 10 14.03 -3.55 5.11
CA ALA A 10 14.59 -2.88 6.29
C ALA A 10 14.36 -3.72 7.55
N ARG A 11 15.11 -3.47 8.63
CA ARG A 11 14.78 -4.08 9.94
C ARG A 11 13.58 -3.35 10.54
N LEU A 12 12.77 -4.06 11.32
CA LEU A 12 11.60 -3.47 11.97
C LEU A 12 11.98 -2.30 12.88
N GLY A 13 13.08 -2.40 13.64
CA GLY A 13 13.58 -1.30 14.47
C GLY A 13 13.88 -0.03 13.66
N ASP A 14 14.58 -0.19 12.53
CA ASP A 14 14.88 0.92 11.62
C ASP A 14 13.61 1.58 11.03
N LEU A 15 12.49 0.84 10.95
CA LEU A 15 11.21 1.38 10.50
C LEU A 15 10.54 2.17 11.62
N THR A 16 10.52 1.65 12.85
CA THR A 16 9.96 2.35 14.02
C THR A 16 10.67 3.68 14.27
N GLU A 17 11.97 3.77 14.03
CA GLU A 17 12.75 5.01 14.19
C GLU A 17 12.50 6.07 13.11
N ARG A 18 12.00 5.68 11.93
CA ARG A 18 11.87 6.58 10.75
C ARG A 18 10.43 6.84 10.32
N MET A 19 9.49 5.98 10.73
CA MET A 19 8.08 6.09 10.37
C MET A 19 7.29 6.57 11.59
N ASP A 20 7.02 7.88 11.64
CA ASP A 20 6.29 8.50 12.76
C ASP A 20 4.97 7.79 13.06
N ALA A 21 4.26 7.35 12.01
CA ALA A 21 3.00 6.60 12.10
C ALA A 21 3.07 5.35 12.99
N LEU A 22 4.24 4.69 13.09
CA LEU A 22 4.42 3.48 13.91
C LEU A 22 4.51 3.77 15.41
N SER A 23 4.69 5.03 15.80
CA SER A 23 4.78 5.48 17.19
C SER A 23 3.62 6.39 17.62
N MET A 24 2.66 6.66 16.73
CA MET A 24 1.50 7.49 17.03
C MET A 24 0.51 6.78 17.96
N GLU A 25 -0.10 7.56 18.85
CA GLU A 25 -1.29 7.13 19.58
C GLU A 25 -2.45 6.90 18.61
N ARG A 26 -3.36 6.00 18.99
CA ARG A 26 -4.41 5.47 18.11
C ARG A 26 -5.22 6.57 17.40
N GLU A 27 -5.70 7.56 18.14
CA GLU A 27 -6.52 8.65 17.58
C GLU A 27 -5.71 9.51 16.61
N GLY A 28 -4.44 9.78 16.92
CA GLY A 28 -3.54 10.51 16.04
C GLY A 28 -3.24 9.75 14.75
N PHE A 29 -3.03 8.43 14.85
CA PHE A 29 -2.84 7.57 13.69
C PHE A 29 -4.06 7.54 12.77
N ILE A 30 -5.27 7.44 13.34
CA ILE A 30 -6.51 7.42 12.56
C ILE A 30 -6.67 8.73 11.77
N GLU A 31 -6.51 9.88 12.43
CA GLU A 31 -6.61 11.18 11.76
C GLU A 31 -5.55 11.31 10.65
N PHE A 32 -4.32 10.93 10.96
CA PHE A 32 -3.21 10.97 10.00
C PHE A 32 -3.52 10.17 8.72
N ILE A 33 -3.94 8.91 8.87
CA ILE A 33 -4.27 8.04 7.73
C ILE A 33 -5.46 8.56 6.94
N LEU A 34 -6.50 9.07 7.61
CA LEU A 34 -7.71 9.54 6.94
C LEU A 34 -7.52 10.88 6.22
N SER A 35 -6.57 11.71 6.66
CA SER A 35 -6.31 13.03 6.08
C SER A 35 -5.83 12.99 4.63
N ASP A 36 -5.21 11.89 4.22
CA ASP A 36 -4.61 11.71 2.88
C ASP A 36 -5.09 10.43 2.17
N MET A 37 -6.23 9.87 2.60
CA MET A 37 -6.77 8.65 1.99
C MET A 37 -7.37 8.95 0.61
N PRO A 38 -6.82 8.40 -0.49
CA PRO A 38 -7.38 8.61 -1.82
C PRO A 38 -8.74 7.92 -1.97
N PRO A 39 -9.57 8.33 -2.95
CA PRO A 39 -10.78 7.60 -3.29
C PRO A 39 -10.45 6.17 -3.69
N ARG A 40 -11.40 5.27 -3.46
CA ARG A 40 -11.25 3.88 -3.84
C ARG A 40 -11.04 3.75 -5.37
N PRO A 41 -10.14 2.88 -5.84
CA PRO A 41 -9.88 2.70 -7.27
C PRO A 41 -11.12 2.12 -7.95
N SER A 42 -11.31 2.40 -9.25
CA SER A 42 -12.49 1.91 -9.98
C SER A 42 -12.55 0.38 -10.12
N ASN A 43 -11.41 -0.30 -10.07
CA ASN A 43 -11.26 -1.74 -10.29
C ASN A 43 -11.21 -2.57 -9.00
N TYR A 44 -11.44 -1.98 -7.82
CA TYR A 44 -11.25 -2.66 -6.54
C TYR A 44 -12.14 -3.90 -6.34
N GLU A 45 -13.38 -3.90 -6.84
CA GLU A 45 -14.31 -5.02 -6.68
C GLU A 45 -13.86 -6.24 -7.47
N GLU A 46 -13.33 -5.98 -8.67
CA GLU A 46 -12.78 -6.99 -9.56
C GLU A 46 -11.53 -7.62 -8.95
N ILE A 47 -10.58 -6.79 -8.48
CA ILE A 47 -9.38 -7.26 -7.78
C ILE A 47 -9.75 -8.14 -6.57
N ILE A 48 -10.74 -7.73 -5.77
CA ILE A 48 -11.20 -8.53 -4.63
C ILE A 48 -11.83 -9.85 -5.08
N ALA A 49 -12.64 -9.84 -6.14
CA ALA A 49 -13.26 -11.06 -6.67
C ALA A 49 -12.21 -12.05 -7.19
N THR A 50 -11.22 -11.57 -7.95
CA THR A 50 -10.10 -12.38 -8.45
C THR A 50 -9.26 -12.94 -7.30
N ASN A 51 -8.86 -12.11 -6.33
CA ASN A 51 -8.08 -12.55 -5.17
C ASN A 51 -8.80 -13.59 -4.30
N LEU A 52 -10.13 -13.53 -4.23
CA LEU A 52 -10.95 -14.50 -3.51
C LEU A 52 -11.24 -15.77 -4.31
N GLY A 53 -10.75 -15.87 -5.56
CA GLY A 53 -11.04 -16.98 -6.47
C GLY A 53 -12.51 -17.05 -6.90
N ARG A 54 -13.22 -15.93 -6.85
CA ARG A 54 -14.64 -15.82 -7.27
C ARG A 54 -14.78 -15.43 -8.74
N GLN A 55 -13.72 -14.88 -9.31
CA GLN A 55 -13.56 -14.54 -10.72
C GLN A 55 -12.25 -15.17 -11.19
N ASP A 56 -12.28 -15.91 -12.30
CA ASP A 56 -11.07 -16.28 -13.03
C ASP A 56 -10.62 -15.08 -13.86
N THR A 57 -9.33 -14.82 -13.88
CA THR A 57 -8.70 -13.70 -14.59
C THR A 57 -7.44 -14.24 -15.21
N ASP A 58 -7.23 -13.97 -16.50
CA ASP A 58 -6.02 -14.43 -17.18
C ASP A 58 -4.80 -13.56 -16.80
N ASP A 59 -3.60 -14.01 -17.20
CA ASP A 59 -2.35 -13.35 -16.83
C ASP A 59 -2.26 -11.90 -17.36
N GLU A 60 -2.90 -11.59 -18.50
CA GLU A 60 -2.88 -10.25 -19.10
C GLU A 60 -3.83 -9.32 -18.35
N GLU A 61 -5.05 -9.76 -18.10
CA GLU A 61 -6.04 -9.04 -17.30
C GLU A 61 -5.55 -8.83 -15.84
N ALA A 62 -4.92 -9.84 -15.24
CA ALA A 62 -4.38 -9.75 -13.89
C ALA A 62 -3.26 -8.69 -13.81
N PHE A 63 -2.38 -8.66 -14.81
CA PHE A 63 -1.32 -7.66 -14.90
C PHE A 63 -1.88 -6.23 -15.01
N GLU A 64 -2.92 -6.01 -15.82
CA GLU A 64 -3.59 -4.70 -15.91
C GLU A 64 -4.28 -4.31 -14.60
N LEU A 65 -4.89 -5.27 -13.88
CA LEU A 65 -5.47 -5.04 -12.56
C LEU A 65 -4.40 -4.67 -11.51
N GLU A 66 -3.20 -5.25 -11.60
CA GLU A 66 -2.04 -4.94 -10.74
C GLU A 66 -1.41 -3.58 -11.06
N LEU A 67 -1.36 -3.19 -12.35
CA LEU A 67 -0.87 -1.88 -12.80
C LEU A 67 -1.86 -0.73 -12.56
N GLY A 68 -3.13 -1.06 -12.33
CA GLY A 68 -4.19 -0.07 -12.12
C GLY A 68 -3.93 0.85 -10.92
N PRO A 69 -4.84 1.80 -10.64
CA PRO A 69 -4.69 2.78 -9.56
C PRO A 69 -4.80 2.18 -8.14
N ASN A 70 -4.50 0.89 -7.98
CA ASN A 70 -4.43 0.13 -6.73
C ASN A 70 -3.23 0.55 -5.86
N ASN A 71 -2.94 1.85 -5.84
CA ASN A 71 -2.00 2.56 -4.98
C ASN A 71 -2.63 2.84 -3.59
N CYS A 72 -3.63 2.04 -3.22
CA CYS A 72 -4.45 2.24 -2.04
C CYS A 72 -3.80 1.64 -0.81
N ALA A 73 -2.85 2.39 -0.24
CA ALA A 73 -2.70 2.54 1.21
C ALA A 73 -1.56 3.47 1.62
N ALA A 74 -0.64 3.84 0.72
CA ALA A 74 0.49 4.68 1.08
C ALA A 74 0.76 5.65 -0.06
N SER A 75 0.33 6.90 0.08
CA SER A 75 1.08 7.96 -0.57
C SER A 75 2.50 7.90 0.01
N SER A 76 3.50 7.98 -0.86
CA SER A 76 4.91 7.98 -0.46
C SER A 76 5.18 9.04 0.61
N ASP A 77 4.47 10.17 0.53
CA ASP A 77 4.58 11.30 1.44
C ASP A 77 3.96 11.06 2.83
N ALA A 78 2.91 10.22 2.93
CA ALA A 78 2.30 9.95 4.24
C ALA A 78 3.07 8.91 5.06
N MET A 79 3.85 8.02 4.44
CA MET A 79 4.48 6.91 5.19
C MET A 79 5.99 7.02 5.34
N THR A 80 6.65 7.85 4.51
CA THR A 80 8.08 8.09 4.60
C THR A 80 8.32 9.60 4.51
N SER A 81 8.59 10.24 5.65
CA SER A 81 9.32 11.52 5.62
C SER A 81 10.64 11.29 4.89
N ASP A 82 10.98 12.17 3.95
CA ASP A 82 12.24 12.16 3.17
C ASP A 82 13.48 11.76 3.99
#